data_AF-E0ZKN7-F1
#
_entry.id   AF-E0ZKN7-F1
#
_cell.length_a   1.000
_cell.length_b   1.000
_cell.length_c   1.000
_cell.angle_alpha   90.00
_cell.angle_beta   90.00
_cell.angle_gamma   90.00
#
_symmetry.space_group_name_H-M   'P 1'
#
loop_
_entity.id
_entity.type
_entity.pdbx_description
1 polymer ?
#
loop_
_entity_poly.entity_id
_entity_poly.type
_entity_poly.pdbx_seq_one_letter_code
_entity_poly.pdbx_strand_id
1 'polypeptide(L)'
;RWWLKQSLAHLDSSLRNLGARLITKRSTNSISAILQVVQATGATQLFYNHLYDPLSLVRDHKLKQDLSSRGILVRSFNSDLLYEPWEVNDEEGHAFSTFQDYWNKCLNMPYDPLAPLLPPKRIVAGEVSNCPSDDLNLEDESEKASNALLARAWSPGWSSADKALTAFINGPLLDYAINRQKADSATTSLLSP
;
A
#
# COMPACT_ATOMS: atom_id res chain seq x y z
N ARG A 1 -4.87 -3.47 -13.25
CA ARG A 1 -3.83 -2.56 -13.81
C ARG A 1 -4.33 -1.13 -13.97
N TRP A 2 -5.53 -0.90 -14.55
CA TRP A 2 -6.15 0.44 -14.63
C TRP A 2 -6.18 1.18 -13.28
N TRP A 3 -6.67 0.54 -12.20
CA TRP A 3 -6.72 1.17 -10.87
C TRP A 3 -5.35 1.66 -10.39
N LEU A 4 -4.33 0.80 -10.52
CA LEU A 4 -2.95 1.13 -10.16
C LEU A 4 -2.43 2.32 -10.98
N LYS A 5 -2.69 2.36 -12.30
CA LYS A 5 -2.32 3.50 -13.15
C LYS A 5 -2.88 4.81 -12.61
N GLN A 6 -4.17 4.84 -12.30
CA GLN A 6 -4.84 6.03 -11.78
C GLN A 6 -4.35 6.41 -10.38
N SER A 7 -4.19 5.41 -9.49
CA SER A 7 -3.70 5.63 -8.12
C SER A 7 -2.26 6.16 -8.10
N LEU A 8 -1.36 5.64 -8.96
CA LEU A 8 0.01 6.14 -9.06
C LEU A 8 0.07 7.58 -9.57
N ALA A 9 -0.78 7.94 -10.54
CA ALA A 9 -0.89 9.32 -11.00
C ALA A 9 -1.39 10.25 -9.89
N HIS A 10 -2.36 9.80 -9.09
CA HIS A 10 -2.86 10.52 -7.93
C HIS A 10 -1.78 10.71 -6.84
N LEU A 11 -1.00 9.66 -6.58
CA LEU A 11 0.12 9.68 -5.65
C LEU A 11 1.22 10.65 -6.12
N ASP A 12 1.61 10.61 -7.39
CA ASP A 12 2.62 11.54 -7.94
C ASP A 12 2.16 13.00 -7.79
N SER A 13 0.90 13.31 -8.12
CA SER A 13 0.33 14.64 -7.91
C SER A 13 0.39 15.08 -6.45
N SER A 14 0.06 14.19 -5.52
CA SER A 14 0.11 14.45 -4.08
C SER A 14 1.54 14.70 -3.59
N LEU A 15 2.51 13.90 -4.04
CA LEU A 15 3.92 14.06 -3.70
C LEU A 15 4.49 15.38 -4.24
N ARG A 16 4.09 15.80 -5.45
CA ARG A 16 4.49 17.09 -6.04
C ARG A 16 4.03 18.27 -5.20
N ASN A 17 2.82 18.20 -4.68
CA ASN A 17 2.32 19.23 -3.76
C ASN A 17 3.12 19.30 -2.45
N LEU A 18 3.75 18.19 -2.04
CA LEU A 18 4.64 18.12 -0.88
C LEU A 18 6.10 18.47 -1.18
N GLY A 19 6.48 18.68 -2.44
CA GLY A 19 7.85 19.01 -2.86
C GLY A 19 8.70 17.84 -3.35
N ALA A 20 8.09 16.68 -3.60
CA ALA A 20 8.75 15.49 -4.16
C ALA A 20 8.09 15.02 -5.46
N ARG A 21 8.65 14.01 -6.12
CA ARG A 21 8.03 13.37 -7.30
C ARG A 21 8.13 11.87 -7.18
N LEU A 22 7.18 11.16 -7.77
CA LEU A 22 7.26 9.71 -7.93
C LEU A 22 8.20 9.38 -9.08
N ILE A 23 9.11 8.43 -8.86
CA ILE A 23 9.98 7.89 -9.90
C ILE A 23 9.57 6.44 -10.12
N THR A 24 9.19 6.13 -11.34
CA THR A 24 8.78 4.79 -11.77
C THR A 24 9.91 4.10 -12.51
N LYS A 25 10.08 2.79 -12.26
CA LYS A 25 11.05 1.95 -12.96
C LYS A 25 10.39 0.69 -13.47
N ARG A 26 10.64 0.35 -14.73
CA ARG A 26 10.14 -0.88 -15.36
C ARG A 26 11.30 -1.86 -15.51
N SER A 27 11.22 -2.98 -14.80
CA SER A 27 12.25 -4.02 -14.80
C SER A 27 11.64 -5.40 -14.61
N THR A 28 12.31 -6.44 -15.11
CA THR A 28 11.99 -7.84 -14.82
C THR A 28 12.45 -8.28 -13.42
N ASN A 29 13.41 -7.53 -12.83
CA ASN A 29 13.93 -7.79 -11.49
C ASN A 29 13.95 -6.47 -10.69
N SER A 30 13.13 -6.42 -9.64
CA SER A 30 13.01 -5.25 -8.76
C SER A 30 14.30 -4.94 -8.00
N ILE A 31 15.04 -5.96 -7.55
CA ILE A 31 16.29 -5.78 -6.79
C ILE A 31 17.32 -5.07 -7.65
N SER A 32 17.49 -5.51 -8.90
CA SER A 32 18.42 -4.87 -9.84
C SER A 32 18.05 -3.41 -10.11
N ALA A 33 16.76 -3.11 -10.29
CA ALA A 33 16.28 -1.75 -10.50
C ALA A 33 16.51 -0.86 -9.27
N ILE A 34 16.25 -1.37 -8.06
CA ILE A 34 16.50 -0.65 -6.80
C ILE A 34 18.00 -0.36 -6.65
N LEU A 35 18.87 -1.34 -6.93
CA LEU A 35 20.32 -1.14 -6.87
C LEU A 35 20.79 -0.04 -7.84
N GLN A 36 20.25 -0.01 -9.06
CA GLN A 36 20.54 1.05 -10.03
C GLN A 36 20.10 2.42 -9.51
N VAL A 37 18.91 2.52 -8.91
CA VAL A 37 18.41 3.77 -8.32
C VAL A 37 19.29 4.21 -7.16
N VAL A 38 19.68 3.30 -6.26
CA VAL A 38 20.57 3.61 -5.15
C VAL A 38 21.93 4.12 -5.63
N GLN A 39 22.52 3.46 -6.64
CA GLN A 39 23.80 3.88 -7.22
C GLN A 39 23.70 5.26 -7.90
N ALA A 40 22.62 5.53 -8.63
CA ALA A 40 22.44 6.78 -9.35
C ALA A 40 22.10 7.97 -8.44
N THR A 41 21.49 7.71 -7.28
CA THR A 41 21.11 8.75 -6.30
C THR A 41 22.11 8.90 -5.15
N GLY A 42 22.99 7.93 -4.95
CA GLY A 42 23.89 7.89 -3.78
C GLY A 42 23.16 7.64 -2.46
N ALA A 43 21.94 7.07 -2.51
CA ALA A 43 21.15 6.81 -1.30
C ALA A 43 21.84 5.82 -0.36
N THR A 44 21.82 6.11 0.94
CA THR A 44 22.44 5.25 1.97
C THR A 44 21.43 4.38 2.72
N GLN A 45 20.14 4.68 2.56
CA GLN A 45 19.05 4.00 3.27
C GLN A 45 17.89 3.71 2.34
N LEU A 46 17.25 2.56 2.55
CA LEU A 46 16.01 2.17 1.90
C LEU A 46 14.93 1.92 2.96
N PHE A 47 13.80 2.58 2.80
CA PHE A 47 12.61 2.40 3.61
C PHE A 47 11.49 1.86 2.72
N TYR A 48 10.79 0.82 3.19
CA TYR A 48 9.60 0.29 2.52
C TYR A 48 8.64 -0.29 3.56
N ASN A 49 7.39 -0.56 3.15
CA ASN A 49 6.46 -1.31 3.98
C ASN A 49 6.41 -2.74 3.45
N HIS A 50 6.53 -3.73 4.35
CA HIS A 50 6.59 -5.14 3.94
C HIS A 50 5.21 -5.70 3.60
N LEU A 51 5.21 -6.70 2.71
CA LEU A 51 4.02 -7.40 2.27
C LEU A 51 4.10 -8.88 2.68
N TYR A 52 2.94 -9.51 2.85
CA TYR A 52 2.83 -10.86 3.41
C TYR A 52 2.52 -11.94 2.38
N ASP A 53 2.34 -11.58 1.10
CA ASP A 53 2.18 -12.58 0.06
C ASP A 53 3.49 -13.38 -0.14
N PRO A 54 3.43 -14.68 -0.47
CA PRO A 54 4.62 -15.52 -0.55
C PRO A 54 5.70 -15.02 -1.52
N LEU A 55 5.30 -14.37 -2.62
CA LEU A 55 6.26 -13.85 -3.61
C LEU A 55 6.98 -12.62 -3.07
N SER A 56 6.26 -11.70 -2.42
CA SER A 56 6.85 -10.53 -1.77
C SER A 56 7.74 -10.92 -0.61
N LEU A 57 7.36 -11.87 0.25
CA LEU A 57 8.20 -12.31 1.38
C LEU A 57 9.58 -12.79 0.90
N VAL A 58 9.61 -13.65 -0.12
CA VAL A 58 10.88 -14.16 -0.70
C VAL A 58 11.69 -13.02 -1.33
N ARG A 59 11.02 -12.13 -2.08
CA ARG A 59 11.64 -10.99 -2.74
C ARG A 59 12.25 -10.02 -1.73
N ASP A 60 11.51 -9.67 -0.69
CA ASP A 60 11.86 -8.65 0.29
C ASP A 60 12.98 -9.15 1.22
N HIS A 61 12.98 -10.45 1.57
CA HIS A 61 14.10 -11.09 2.26
C HIS A 61 15.39 -11.01 1.43
N LYS A 62 15.33 -11.39 0.15
CA LYS A 62 16.47 -11.31 -0.77
C LYS A 62 16.94 -9.87 -0.97
N LEU A 63 16.00 -8.93 -1.13
CA LEU A 63 16.29 -7.50 -1.24
C LEU A 63 17.07 -6.99 -0.02
N LYS A 64 16.60 -7.30 1.19
CA LYS A 64 17.26 -6.88 2.44
C LYS A 64 18.66 -7.46 2.54
N GLN A 65 18.85 -8.73 2.20
CA GLN A 65 20.16 -9.39 2.19
C GLN A 65 21.12 -8.73 1.20
N ASP A 66 20.70 -8.55 -0.06
CA ASP A 66 21.53 -8.00 -1.13
C ASP A 66 21.95 -6.56 -0.85
N LEU A 67 21.04 -5.71 -0.38
CA LEU A 67 21.35 -4.31 -0.06
C LEU A 67 22.21 -4.18 1.21
N SER A 68 21.93 -4.97 2.25
CA SER A 68 22.72 -4.91 3.50
C SER A 68 24.16 -5.36 3.25
N SER A 69 24.39 -6.37 2.40
CA SER A 69 25.73 -6.80 2.00
C SER A 69 26.56 -5.71 1.29
N ARG A 70 25.88 -4.69 0.75
CA ARG A 70 26.48 -3.54 0.05
C ARG A 70 26.56 -2.29 0.94
N GLY A 71 26.28 -2.43 2.23
CA GLY A 71 26.35 -1.34 3.21
C GLY A 71 25.17 -0.36 3.18
N ILE A 72 24.06 -0.72 2.52
CA ILE A 72 22.84 0.10 2.49
C ILE A 72 21.96 -0.30 3.67
N LEU A 73 21.54 0.66 4.49
CA LEU A 73 20.65 0.39 5.62
C LEU A 73 19.21 0.19 5.13
N VAL A 74 18.65 -0.99 5.37
CA VAL A 74 17.28 -1.32 4.96
C VAL A 74 16.37 -1.42 6.18
N ARG A 75 15.25 -0.69 6.17
CA ARG A 75 14.20 -0.75 7.21
C ARG A 75 12.84 -1.00 6.58
N SER A 76 12.08 -1.89 7.21
CA SER A 76 10.71 -2.24 6.83
C SER A 76 9.73 -1.89 7.96
N PHE A 77 8.49 -1.56 7.61
CA PHE A 77 7.43 -1.22 8.56
C PHE A 77 6.10 -1.86 8.19
N ASN A 78 5.25 -2.06 9.20
CA ASN A 78 3.86 -2.42 9.00
C ASN A 78 3.06 -1.22 8.48
N SER A 79 2.31 -1.40 7.39
CA SER A 79 1.36 -0.38 6.89
C SER A 79 -0.05 -0.89 6.62
N ASP A 80 -0.22 -2.20 6.43
CA ASP A 80 -1.44 -2.77 5.87
C ASP A 80 -2.21 -3.63 6.88
N LEU A 81 -1.63 -3.88 8.07
CA LEU A 81 -2.24 -4.67 9.14
C LEU A 81 -2.34 -3.87 10.46
N LEU A 82 -3.33 -4.22 11.27
CA LEU A 82 -3.47 -3.69 12.64
C LEU A 82 -2.35 -4.20 13.57
N TYR A 83 -2.02 -5.49 13.45
CA TYR A 83 -0.96 -6.17 14.18
C TYR A 83 -0.16 -7.03 13.21
N GLU A 84 1.13 -7.21 13.49
CA GLU A 84 1.94 -8.13 12.72
C GLU A 84 1.48 -9.59 12.96
N PRO A 85 1.55 -10.48 11.96
CA PRO A 85 1.07 -11.85 12.11
C PRO A 85 1.77 -12.63 13.24
N TRP A 86 3.03 -12.29 13.55
CA TRP A 86 3.80 -12.91 14.63
C TRP A 86 3.54 -12.31 16.01
N GLU A 87 2.75 -11.23 16.12
CA GLU A 87 2.34 -10.64 17.41
C GLU A 87 1.09 -11.32 17.97
N VAL A 88 0.26 -11.90 17.12
CA VAL A 88 -1.04 -12.48 17.49
C VAL A 88 -0.93 -14.00 17.62
N ASN A 89 -0.42 -14.45 18.77
CA ASN A 89 -0.33 -15.86 19.13
C ASN A 89 -1.22 -16.21 20.33
N ASP A 90 -1.46 -17.51 20.53
CA ASP A 90 -2.10 -18.02 21.73
C ASP A 90 -1.20 -17.91 22.97
N GLU A 91 -1.68 -18.41 24.12
CA GLU A 91 -0.92 -18.36 25.38
C GLU A 91 0.33 -19.24 25.37
N GLU A 92 0.37 -20.26 24.52
CA GLU A 92 1.51 -21.16 24.33
C GLU A 92 2.49 -20.65 23.26
N GLY A 93 2.14 -19.58 22.55
CA GLY A 93 2.94 -18.98 21.48
C GLY A 93 2.71 -19.59 20.10
N HIS A 94 1.66 -20.39 19.91
CA HIS A 94 1.28 -20.95 18.61
C HIS A 94 0.34 -20.02 17.84
N ALA A 95 0.33 -20.19 16.52
CA ALA A 95 -0.60 -19.50 15.63
C ALA A 95 -2.01 -20.11 15.73
N PHE A 96 -3.03 -19.26 15.71
CA PHE A 96 -4.42 -19.69 15.70
C PHE A 96 -4.80 -20.42 14.40
N SER A 97 -5.64 -21.45 14.52
CA SER A 97 -6.18 -22.21 13.38
C SER A 97 -7.62 -21.83 13.02
N THR A 98 -8.30 -21.03 13.86
CA THR A 98 -9.67 -20.54 13.61
C THR A 98 -9.69 -19.01 13.54
N PHE A 99 -10.56 -18.46 12.69
CA PHE A 99 -10.72 -17.01 12.58
C PHE A 99 -11.30 -16.38 13.85
N GLN A 100 -12.24 -17.05 14.52
CA GLN A 100 -12.90 -16.50 15.70
C GLN A 100 -11.93 -16.30 16.86
N ASP A 101 -11.08 -17.29 17.14
CA ASP A 101 -10.11 -17.22 18.23
C ASP A 101 -9.04 -16.16 17.94
N TYR A 102 -8.54 -16.14 16.69
CA TYR A 102 -7.65 -15.10 16.19
C TYR A 102 -8.24 -13.69 16.36
N TRP A 103 -9.47 -13.48 15.90
CA TRP A 103 -10.11 -12.16 15.94
C TRP A 103 -10.42 -11.73 17.38
N ASN A 104 -10.86 -12.67 18.22
CA ASN A 104 -11.04 -12.42 19.65
C ASN A 104 -9.72 -12.01 20.32
N LYS A 105 -8.59 -12.64 19.97
CA LYS A 105 -7.27 -12.25 20.46
C LYS A 105 -6.90 -10.84 20.01
N CYS A 106 -7.08 -10.50 18.73
CA CYS A 106 -6.80 -9.16 18.19
C CYS A 106 -7.55 -8.06 18.95
N LEU A 107 -8.81 -8.29 19.31
CA LEU A 107 -9.63 -7.33 20.07
C LEU A 107 -9.21 -7.19 21.54
N ASN A 108 -8.48 -8.16 22.09
CA ASN A 108 -8.04 -8.20 23.48
C ASN A 108 -6.50 -8.18 23.60
N MET A 109 -5.82 -7.58 22.63
CA MET A 109 -4.38 -7.37 22.71
C MET A 109 -4.03 -6.45 23.90
N PRO A 110 -2.87 -6.65 24.55
CA PRO A 110 -2.48 -5.87 25.73
C PRO A 110 -2.11 -4.41 25.41
N TYR A 111 -2.04 -4.04 24.13
CA TYR A 111 -1.80 -2.70 23.63
C TYR A 111 -2.68 -2.46 22.42
N ASP A 112 -3.03 -1.19 22.18
CA ASP A 112 -3.83 -0.79 21.03
C ASP A 112 -2.98 -0.77 19.75
N PRO A 113 -3.61 -0.95 18.56
CA PRO A 113 -2.94 -0.71 17.29
C PRO A 113 -2.39 0.71 17.23
N LEU A 114 -1.29 0.89 16.51
CA LEU A 114 -0.67 2.20 16.35
C LEU A 114 -1.66 3.20 15.73
N ALA A 115 -1.81 4.35 16.38
CA ALA A 115 -2.64 5.42 15.87
C ALA A 115 -2.11 5.95 14.52
N PRO A 116 -2.99 6.36 13.59
CA PRO A 116 -2.58 6.93 12.32
C PRO A 116 -1.61 8.10 12.50
N LEU A 117 -0.47 8.04 11.81
CA LEU A 117 0.52 9.10 11.83
C LEU A 117 0.09 10.25 10.93
N LEU A 118 0.42 11.49 11.32
CA LEU A 118 0.17 12.65 10.46
C LEU A 118 1.04 12.60 9.20
N PRO A 119 0.51 13.00 8.03
CA PRO A 119 1.31 13.09 6.83
C PRO A 119 2.39 14.18 6.97
N PRO A 120 3.52 14.05 6.25
CA PRO A 120 4.57 15.05 6.27
C PRO A 120 4.07 16.39 5.71
N LYS A 121 4.47 17.50 6.32
CA LYS A 121 4.12 18.85 5.84
C LYS A 121 4.85 19.24 4.55
N ARG A 122 6.06 18.71 4.36
CA ARG A 122 6.91 18.93 3.19
C ARG A 122 7.92 17.79 3.09
N ILE A 123 8.29 17.43 1.87
CA ILE A 123 9.35 16.46 1.56
C ILE A 123 10.45 17.23 0.84
N VAL A 124 11.69 17.08 1.31
CA VAL A 124 12.87 17.57 0.59
C VAL A 124 13.34 16.44 -0.29
N ALA A 125 13.09 16.54 -1.60
CA ALA A 125 13.58 15.56 -2.55
C ALA A 125 15.10 15.66 -2.70
N GLY A 126 15.78 14.51 -2.72
CA GLY A 126 17.20 14.44 -3.08
C GLY A 126 17.43 14.71 -4.57
N GLU A 127 18.69 14.73 -4.98
CA GLU A 127 19.04 14.89 -6.38
C GLU A 127 18.68 13.61 -7.16
N VAL A 128 17.68 13.74 -8.02
CA VAL A 128 17.10 12.63 -8.80
C VAL A 128 17.18 12.86 -10.31
N SER A 129 17.95 13.86 -10.74
CA SER A 129 18.24 14.17 -12.15
C SER A 129 18.82 12.95 -12.88
N ASN A 130 19.66 12.17 -12.20
CA ASN A 130 20.28 10.95 -12.72
C ASN A 130 19.37 9.72 -12.70
N CYS A 131 18.11 9.87 -12.29
CA CYS A 131 17.10 8.80 -12.26
C CYS A 131 15.87 9.23 -13.09
N PRO A 132 15.90 9.06 -14.42
CA PRO A 132 14.72 9.30 -15.25
C PRO A 132 13.61 8.34 -14.88
N SER A 133 12.35 8.75 -15.05
CA SER A 133 11.18 7.90 -14.80
C SER A 133 10.85 7.10 -16.06
N ASP A 134 10.50 5.83 -15.89
CA ASP A 134 10.10 4.95 -16.98
C ASP A 134 8.57 4.96 -17.11
N ASP A 135 8.03 4.89 -18.33
CA ASP A 135 6.61 4.63 -18.50
C ASP A 135 6.28 3.18 -18.15
N LEU A 136 5.34 3.00 -17.23
CA LEU A 136 4.92 1.69 -16.77
C LEU A 136 3.98 1.00 -17.75
N ASN A 137 3.42 1.67 -18.77
CA ASN A 137 2.52 1.08 -19.78
C ASN A 137 1.52 0.07 -19.16
N LEU A 138 0.76 0.54 -18.17
CA LEU A 138 -0.17 -0.30 -17.38
C LEU A 138 -1.52 -0.51 -18.07
N GLU A 139 -1.74 0.10 -19.22
CA GLU A 139 -2.98 0.03 -19.99
C GLU A 139 -2.65 0.03 -21.48
N ASP A 140 -3.22 -0.93 -22.20
CA ASP A 140 -3.09 -1.04 -23.64
C ASP A 140 -4.19 -0.21 -24.36
N GLU A 141 -3.95 0.20 -25.60
CA GLU A 141 -4.94 1.01 -26.37
C GLU A 141 -6.29 0.30 -26.54
N SER A 142 -6.28 -1.04 -26.69
CA SER A 142 -7.49 -1.84 -26.82
C SER A 142 -8.32 -1.89 -25.52
N GLU A 143 -7.69 -1.69 -24.36
CA GLU A 143 -8.35 -1.74 -23.05
C GLU A 143 -9.05 -0.41 -22.69
N LYS A 144 -8.65 0.71 -23.33
CA LYS A 144 -9.14 2.05 -22.99
C LYS A 144 -10.66 2.19 -23.05
N ALA A 145 -11.28 1.64 -24.10
CA ALA A 145 -12.73 1.72 -24.27
C ALA A 145 -13.47 1.00 -23.13
N SER A 146 -12.99 -0.19 -22.75
CA SER A 146 -13.53 -0.96 -21.63
C SER A 146 -13.31 -0.26 -20.28
N ASN A 147 -12.14 0.34 -20.10
CA ASN A 147 -11.76 1.03 -18.86
C ASN A 147 -12.47 2.37 -18.67
N ALA A 148 -13.01 2.99 -19.74
CA ALA A 148 -13.78 4.23 -19.64
C ALA A 148 -15.02 4.06 -18.74
N LEU A 149 -15.61 2.86 -18.68
CA LEU A 149 -16.73 2.57 -17.79
C LEU A 149 -16.32 2.49 -16.32
N LEU A 150 -15.09 2.05 -16.03
CA LEU A 150 -14.56 2.02 -14.66
C LEU A 150 -14.41 3.45 -14.11
N ALA A 151 -13.94 4.38 -14.93
CA ALA A 151 -13.78 5.79 -14.56
C ALA A 151 -15.12 6.48 -14.20
N ARG A 152 -16.25 5.93 -14.66
CA ARG A 152 -17.59 6.46 -14.31
C ARG A 152 -18.04 6.01 -12.92
N ALA A 153 -17.61 4.84 -12.47
CA ALA A 153 -18.03 4.25 -11.20
C ALA A 153 -17.01 4.46 -10.08
N TRP A 154 -15.73 4.60 -10.43
CA TRP A 154 -14.62 4.59 -9.48
C TRP A 154 -13.68 5.77 -9.68
N SER A 155 -13.16 6.28 -8.57
CA SER A 155 -12.12 7.32 -8.55
C SER A 155 -10.93 6.84 -7.72
N PRO A 156 -9.98 6.08 -8.30
CA PRO A 156 -8.83 5.56 -7.57
C PRO A 156 -7.96 6.67 -6.95
N GLY A 157 -7.38 6.39 -5.78
CA GLY A 157 -6.48 7.30 -5.07
C GLY A 157 -6.88 7.49 -3.60
N TRP A 158 -5.88 7.77 -2.76
CA TRP A 158 -6.05 7.84 -1.30
C TRP A 158 -7.08 8.90 -0.87
N SER A 159 -7.14 10.06 -1.52
CA SER A 159 -8.08 11.12 -1.14
C SER A 159 -9.55 10.77 -1.43
N SER A 160 -9.80 9.91 -2.41
CA SER A 160 -11.13 9.35 -2.67
C SER A 160 -11.49 8.30 -1.63
N ALA A 161 -10.52 7.49 -1.20
CA ALA A 161 -10.70 6.50 -0.14
C ALA A 161 -11.09 7.18 1.19
N ASP A 162 -10.44 8.28 1.56
CA ASP A 162 -10.79 9.07 2.76
C ASP A 162 -12.24 9.58 2.71
N LYS A 163 -12.67 10.07 1.54
CA LYS A 163 -14.05 10.53 1.33
C LYS A 163 -15.04 9.37 1.44
N ALA A 164 -14.74 8.24 0.81
CA ALA A 164 -15.58 7.05 0.85
C ALA A 164 -15.70 6.49 2.28
N LEU A 165 -14.59 6.44 3.03
CA LEU A 165 -14.58 6.02 4.44
C LEU A 165 -15.42 6.95 5.30
N THR A 166 -15.25 8.28 5.14
CA THR A 166 -16.03 9.27 5.87
C THR A 166 -17.52 9.17 5.56
N ALA A 167 -17.88 9.00 4.29
CA ALA A 167 -19.28 8.83 3.87
C ALA A 167 -19.89 7.53 4.42
N PHE A 168 -19.12 6.44 4.45
CA PHE A 168 -19.57 5.17 4.98
C PHE A 168 -19.82 5.24 6.50
N ILE A 169 -18.87 5.76 7.26
CA ILE A 169 -18.96 5.89 8.72
C ILE A 169 -20.16 6.77 9.12
N ASN A 170 -20.38 7.87 8.41
CA ASN A 170 -21.45 8.82 8.72
C ASN A 170 -22.82 8.45 8.13
N GLY A 171 -22.96 7.30 7.47
CA GLY A 171 -24.19 6.89 6.81
C GLY A 171 -24.44 5.39 6.89
N PRO A 172 -24.14 4.61 5.83
CA PRO A 172 -24.52 3.19 5.74
C PRO A 172 -24.02 2.29 6.88
N LEU A 173 -22.96 2.68 7.62
CA LEU A 173 -22.45 1.92 8.75
C LEU A 173 -23.52 1.61 9.81
N LEU A 174 -24.44 2.55 10.08
CA LEU A 174 -25.48 2.39 11.08
C LEU A 174 -26.38 1.16 10.82
N ASP A 175 -26.75 0.95 9.56
CA ASP A 175 -27.63 -0.14 9.13
C ASP A 175 -26.87 -1.30 8.47
N TYR A 176 -25.53 -1.32 8.58
CA TYR A 176 -24.70 -2.32 7.90
C TYR A 176 -25.07 -3.75 8.31
N ALA A 177 -25.35 -3.99 9.59
CA ALA A 177 -25.73 -5.32 10.10
C ALA A 177 -26.98 -5.89 9.40
N ILE A 178 -27.93 -5.03 9.06
CA ILE A 178 -29.20 -5.40 8.39
C ILE A 178 -28.98 -5.49 6.87
N ASN A 179 -28.23 -4.54 6.30
CA ASN A 179 -28.13 -4.37 4.86
C ASN A 179 -26.96 -5.10 4.19
N ARG A 180 -26.06 -5.76 4.95
CA ARG A 180 -24.86 -6.44 4.41
C ARG A 180 -25.13 -7.53 3.37
N GLN A 181 -26.35 -8.09 3.34
CA GLN A 181 -26.75 -9.14 2.40
C GLN A 181 -27.47 -8.59 1.15
N LYS A 182 -27.79 -7.30 1.10
CA LYS A 182 -28.45 -6.68 -0.06
C LYS A 182 -27.41 -6.39 -1.14
N ALA A 183 -27.65 -6.90 -2.34
CA ALA A 183 -26.72 -6.79 -3.47
C ALA A 183 -27.03 -5.60 -4.41
N ASP A 184 -28.24 -5.04 -4.32
CA ASP A 184 -28.78 -4.03 -5.23
C ASP A 184 -28.66 -2.59 -4.69
N SER A 185 -28.01 -2.42 -3.54
CA SER A 185 -27.97 -1.17 -2.79
C SER A 185 -26.54 -0.80 -2.39
N ALA A 186 -26.22 0.49 -2.42
CA ALA A 186 -24.92 1.01 -1.98
C ALA A 186 -24.83 1.10 -0.45
N THR A 187 -24.94 -0.06 0.22
CA THR A 187 -25.03 -0.17 1.69
C THR A 187 -23.75 -0.67 2.33
N THR A 188 -22.78 -1.15 1.54
CA THR A 188 -21.46 -1.56 1.99
C THR A 188 -20.44 -0.42 1.79
N SER A 189 -19.23 -0.57 2.32
CA SER A 189 -18.23 0.50 2.31
C SER A 189 -17.62 0.77 0.92
N LEU A 190 -17.58 -0.23 0.05
CA LEU A 190 -16.90 -0.19 -1.25
C LEU A 190 -15.41 0.20 -1.17
N LEU A 191 -14.74 -0.02 -0.03
CA LEU A 191 -13.34 0.34 0.25
C LEU A 191 -12.32 -0.78 -0.08
N SER A 192 -12.74 -1.89 -0.67
CA SER A 192 -11.86 -3.03 -0.94
C SER A 192 -10.79 -2.81 -2.03
N PRO A 193 -11.02 -2.02 -3.11
CA PRO A 193 -9.99 -1.78 -4.14
C PRO A 193 -9.05 -0.62 -3.80
#